data_AF-A0A9E0W195-F1
#
_entry.id   AF-A0A9E0W195-F1
#
_cell.length_a   1.000
_cell.length_b   1.000
_cell.length_c   1.000
_cell.angle_alpha   90.00
_cell.angle_beta   90.00
_cell.angle_gamma   90.00
#
_symmetry.space_group_name_H-M   'P 1'
#
loop_
_entity.id
_entity.type
_entity.pdbx_description
1 polymer ?
#
loop_
_entity_poly.entity_id
_entity_poly.type
_entity_poly.pdbx_seq_one_letter_code
_entity_poly.pdbx_strand_id
1 'polypeptide(L)'
;MPLVAASDFEGLPQQPEARWLQLRDLIEKRLDNGFDMNNGGYETYDLLEYVQILSVAAEELGIGALKEIAPGNVREDFDAFRASVAGLATRLSLRVSVRTIANSVALSRPTRIKVLSEIENLRAMIRSSELSETQKNKAGKQIDQLQIMVISERTDIARVGSILAIIGGIAVGTTSLLADLPPAIGTISALIGRDKLEEESEQALIEDSRKRLQIQDHRQMPNEENGGELGYESGDELPF
;
A
#
# COMPACT_ATOMS: atom_id res chain seq x y z
N MET A 1 -11.66 25.89 -12.69
CA MET A 1 -10.26 25.45 -12.92
C MET A 1 -10.30 23.95 -13.08
N PRO A 2 -9.49 23.33 -13.96
CA PRO A 2 -9.49 21.88 -14.07
C PRO A 2 -9.10 21.24 -12.73
N LEU A 3 -9.76 20.15 -12.36
CA LEU A 3 -9.51 19.42 -11.11
C LEU A 3 -8.12 18.75 -11.12
N VAL A 4 -7.59 18.42 -12.30
CA VAL A 4 -6.26 17.82 -12.46
C VAL A 4 -5.48 18.51 -13.57
N ALA A 5 -4.20 18.77 -13.32
CA ALA A 5 -3.23 19.25 -14.29
C ALA A 5 -2.20 18.16 -14.62
N ALA A 6 -1.54 18.26 -15.77
CA ALA A 6 -0.52 17.28 -16.18
C ALA A 6 0.63 17.17 -15.17
N SER A 7 0.99 18.25 -14.49
CA SER A 7 2.04 18.28 -13.46
C SER A 7 1.69 17.44 -12.21
N ASP A 8 0.40 17.18 -11.97
CA ASP A 8 -0.02 16.40 -10.79
C ASP A 8 0.37 14.93 -10.90
N PHE A 9 0.65 14.43 -12.10
CA PHE A 9 1.05 13.05 -12.33
C PHE A 9 2.53 12.78 -12.04
N GLU A 10 3.40 13.81 -12.06
CA GLU A 10 4.85 13.64 -11.90
C GLU A 10 5.26 13.11 -10.52
N GLY A 11 4.43 13.37 -9.50
CA GLY A 11 4.70 12.96 -8.11
C GLY A 11 4.01 11.68 -7.66
N LEU A 12 3.19 11.06 -8.51
CA LEU A 12 2.39 9.90 -8.11
C LEU A 12 3.23 8.62 -8.05
N PRO A 13 2.92 7.67 -7.14
CA PRO A 13 3.64 6.41 -7.04
C PRO A 13 3.48 5.58 -8.32
N GLN A 14 4.41 4.65 -8.56
CA GLN A 14 4.38 3.78 -9.74
C GLN A 14 3.35 2.65 -9.64
N GLN A 15 3.05 2.21 -8.41
CA GLN A 15 2.10 1.13 -8.19
C GLN A 15 0.67 1.58 -8.54
N PRO A 16 -0.09 0.82 -9.37
CA PRO A 16 -1.42 1.21 -9.83
C PRO A 16 -2.40 1.55 -8.70
N GLU A 17 -2.48 0.70 -7.67
CA GLU A 17 -3.43 0.91 -6.57
C GLU A 17 -3.08 2.15 -5.74
N ALA A 18 -1.79 2.34 -5.42
CA ALA A 18 -1.32 3.50 -4.67
C ALA A 18 -1.44 4.80 -5.49
N ARG A 19 -1.24 4.71 -6.81
CA ARG A 19 -1.35 5.84 -7.74
C ARG A 19 -2.76 6.37 -7.77
N TRP A 20 -3.73 5.48 -7.93
CA TRP A 20 -5.14 5.86 -7.94
C TRP A 20 -5.60 6.41 -6.60
N LEU A 21 -5.16 5.82 -5.48
CA LEU A 21 -5.50 6.33 -4.14
C LEU A 21 -5.00 7.78 -3.93
N GLN A 22 -3.74 8.07 -4.28
CA GLN A 22 -3.21 9.44 -4.17
C GLN A 22 -3.88 10.41 -5.15
N LEU A 23 -4.20 9.95 -6.36
CA LEU A 23 -4.95 10.76 -7.32
C LEU A 23 -6.34 11.10 -6.76
N ARG A 24 -7.05 10.12 -6.17
CA ARG A 24 -8.33 10.33 -5.50
C ARG A 24 -8.22 11.37 -4.39
N ASP A 25 -7.25 11.23 -3.48
CA ASP A 25 -7.03 12.18 -2.38
C ASP A 25 -6.81 13.60 -2.88
N LEU A 26 -6.02 13.76 -3.94
CA LEU A 26 -5.74 15.05 -4.55
C LEU A 26 -7.00 15.69 -5.13
N ILE A 27 -7.79 14.91 -5.88
CA ILE A 27 -9.00 15.41 -6.53
C ILE A 27 -10.10 15.69 -5.49
N GLU A 28 -10.30 14.82 -4.50
CA GLU A 28 -11.28 15.04 -3.42
C GLU A 28 -10.99 16.33 -2.67
N LYS A 29 -9.72 16.56 -2.31
CA LYS A 29 -9.33 17.80 -1.65
C LYS A 29 -9.63 19.04 -2.51
N ARG A 30 -9.44 18.96 -3.83
CA ARG A 30 -9.72 20.07 -4.75
C ARG A 30 -11.21 20.29 -4.95
N LEU A 31 -11.98 19.21 -5.07
CA LEU A 31 -13.43 19.27 -5.16
C LEU A 31 -14.01 19.89 -3.89
N ASP A 32 -13.57 19.46 -2.71
CA ASP A 32 -14.01 20.00 -1.42
C ASP A 32 -13.63 21.48 -1.25
N ASN A 33 -12.49 21.93 -1.78
CA ASN A 33 -12.13 23.36 -1.81
C ASN A 33 -13.02 24.18 -2.75
N GLY A 34 -13.64 23.56 -3.75
CA GLY A 34 -14.58 24.18 -4.67
C GLY A 34 -16.02 24.21 -4.13
N PHE A 35 -16.28 23.65 -2.95
CA PHE A 35 -17.62 23.61 -2.36
C PHE A 35 -18.05 25.00 -1.87
N ASP A 36 -19.12 25.54 -2.47
CA ASP A 36 -19.71 26.81 -2.04
C ASP A 36 -21.05 26.57 -1.35
N MET A 37 -21.06 26.76 -0.02
CA MET A 37 -22.28 26.68 0.79
C MET A 37 -23.34 27.71 0.40
N ASN A 38 -22.93 28.86 -0.15
CA ASN A 38 -23.86 29.93 -0.51
C ASN A 38 -24.54 29.69 -1.87
N ASN A 39 -23.90 28.93 -2.76
CA ASN A 39 -24.40 28.63 -4.10
C ASN A 39 -25.03 27.23 -4.25
N GLY A 40 -25.31 26.56 -3.13
CA GLY A 40 -26.04 25.28 -3.14
C GLY A 40 -25.19 24.06 -3.47
N GLY A 41 -23.87 24.12 -3.23
CA GLY A 41 -22.98 22.96 -3.26
C GLY A 41 -21.97 22.99 -4.40
N TYR A 42 -21.72 21.83 -5.01
CA TYR A 42 -20.75 21.68 -6.10
C TYR A 42 -21.34 22.09 -7.45
N GLU A 43 -20.51 22.71 -8.28
CA GLU A 43 -20.84 22.98 -9.68
C GLU A 43 -20.99 21.67 -10.47
N THR A 44 -22.00 21.58 -11.33
CA THR A 44 -22.27 20.36 -12.12
C THR A 44 -21.07 19.95 -12.96
N TYR A 45 -20.32 20.94 -13.46
CA TYR A 45 -19.11 20.69 -14.25
C TYR A 45 -18.02 19.99 -13.43
N ASP A 46 -17.79 20.43 -12.19
CA ASP A 46 -16.79 19.83 -11.31
C ASP A 46 -17.16 18.39 -10.93
N LEU A 47 -18.46 18.10 -10.76
CA LEU A 47 -18.95 16.74 -10.51
C LEU A 47 -18.69 15.81 -11.70
N LEU A 48 -18.96 16.28 -12.93
CA LEU A 48 -18.71 15.51 -14.14
C LEU A 48 -17.22 15.25 -14.34
N GLU A 49 -16.39 16.28 -14.14
CA GLU A 49 -14.94 16.17 -14.24
C GLU A 49 -14.40 15.17 -13.20
N TYR A 50 -14.87 15.24 -11.95
CA TYR A 50 -14.51 14.28 -10.89
C TYR A 50 -14.83 12.84 -11.28
N VAL A 51 -16.07 12.59 -11.74
CA VAL A 51 -16.54 11.25 -12.12
C VAL A 51 -15.71 10.70 -13.27
N GLN A 52 -15.48 11.51 -14.30
CA GLN A 52 -14.75 11.09 -15.49
C GLN A 52 -13.29 10.77 -15.18
N ILE A 53 -12.60 11.63 -14.45
CA ILE A 53 -11.18 11.44 -14.13
C ILE A 53 -10.98 10.16 -13.31
N LEU A 54 -11.77 9.95 -12.27
CA LEU A 54 -11.60 8.76 -11.42
C LEU A 54 -11.96 7.46 -12.15
N SER A 55 -12.98 7.50 -13.02
CA SER A 55 -13.41 6.33 -13.79
C SER A 55 -12.35 5.95 -14.84
N VAL A 56 -11.88 6.92 -15.62
CA VAL A 56 -10.82 6.69 -16.63
C VAL A 56 -9.51 6.25 -15.95
N ALA A 57 -9.14 6.86 -14.82
CA ALA A 57 -7.94 6.46 -14.11
C ALA A 57 -8.06 5.04 -13.53
N ALA A 58 -9.25 4.62 -13.08
CA ALA A 58 -9.46 3.26 -12.57
C ALA A 58 -9.38 2.22 -13.69
N GLU A 59 -9.92 2.55 -14.86
CA GLU A 59 -9.86 1.71 -16.07
C GLU A 59 -8.43 1.57 -16.59
N GLU A 60 -7.73 2.69 -16.80
CA GLU A 60 -6.35 2.71 -17.32
C GLU A 60 -5.37 1.96 -16.40
N LEU A 61 -5.58 2.04 -15.08
CA LEU A 61 -4.75 1.36 -14.09
C LEU A 61 -5.17 -0.10 -13.86
N GLY A 62 -6.26 -0.57 -14.47
CA GLY A 62 -6.75 -1.94 -14.36
C GLY A 62 -7.19 -2.36 -12.94
N ILE A 63 -7.61 -1.39 -12.11
CA ILE A 63 -7.92 -1.63 -10.69
C ILE A 63 -9.41 -1.86 -10.41
N GLY A 64 -10.24 -1.75 -11.44
CA GLY A 64 -11.68 -2.03 -11.42
C GLY A 64 -12.49 -0.92 -12.09
N ALA A 65 -13.76 -1.22 -12.37
CA ALA A 65 -14.70 -0.23 -12.88
C ALA A 65 -15.46 0.45 -11.73
N LEU A 66 -15.68 1.75 -11.86
CA LEU A 66 -16.61 2.51 -11.02
C LEU A 66 -18.00 2.50 -11.64
N LYS A 67 -19.02 2.90 -10.86
CA LYS A 67 -20.39 3.04 -11.37
C LYS A 67 -20.40 4.10 -12.48
N GLU A 68 -20.88 3.74 -13.67
CA GLU A 68 -21.12 4.73 -14.72
C GLU A 68 -22.29 5.64 -14.32
N ILE A 69 -22.12 6.95 -14.53
CA ILE A 69 -23.17 7.93 -14.32
C ILE A 69 -23.46 8.63 -15.64
N ALA A 70 -24.73 8.73 -16.01
CA ALA A 70 -25.15 9.51 -17.16
C ALA A 70 -24.96 11.02 -16.87
N PRO A 71 -24.38 11.80 -17.80
CA PRO A 71 -24.11 13.22 -17.56
C PRO A 71 -25.33 14.05 -17.15
N GLY A 72 -26.53 13.67 -17.63
CA GLY A 72 -27.79 14.33 -17.31
C GLY A 72 -28.26 14.17 -15.86
N ASN A 73 -27.79 13.12 -15.16
CA ASN A 73 -28.26 12.76 -13.81
C ASN A 73 -27.15 12.88 -12.76
N VAL A 74 -26.03 13.52 -13.10
CA VAL A 74 -24.81 13.52 -12.25
C VAL A 74 -25.09 13.93 -10.81
N ARG A 75 -25.94 14.93 -10.57
CA ARG A 75 -26.28 15.40 -9.21
C ARG A 75 -27.03 14.36 -8.38
N GLU A 76 -27.95 13.62 -8.99
CA GLU A 76 -28.76 12.61 -8.30
C GLU A 76 -27.96 11.34 -8.02
N ASP A 77 -27.08 10.97 -8.94
CA ASP A 77 -26.25 9.77 -8.85
C ASP A 77 -24.91 9.98 -8.14
N PHE A 78 -24.53 11.23 -7.85
CA PHE A 78 -23.20 11.58 -7.32
C PHE A 78 -22.92 10.89 -5.99
N ASP A 79 -23.87 10.90 -5.06
CA ASP A 79 -23.70 10.29 -3.74
C ASP A 79 -23.47 8.77 -3.86
N ALA A 80 -24.21 8.11 -4.74
CA ALA A 80 -24.04 6.70 -5.01
C ALA A 80 -22.66 6.41 -5.64
N PHE A 81 -22.20 7.27 -6.54
CA PHE A 81 -20.85 7.17 -7.10
C PHE A 81 -19.77 7.38 -6.06
N ARG A 82 -19.88 8.40 -5.21
CA ARG A 82 -18.92 8.68 -4.13
C ARG A 82 -18.84 7.50 -3.15
N ALA A 83 -19.98 6.86 -2.85
CA ALA A 83 -19.99 5.62 -2.08
C ALA A 83 -19.23 4.48 -2.78
N SER A 84 -19.38 4.34 -4.11
CA SER A 84 -18.62 3.35 -4.90
C SER A 84 -17.11 3.63 -4.91
N VAL A 85 -16.71 4.89 -5.00
CA VAL A 85 -15.31 5.36 -4.91
C VAL A 85 -14.74 5.03 -3.54
N ALA A 86 -15.47 5.31 -2.45
CA ALA A 86 -15.04 4.99 -1.09
C ALA A 86 -14.88 3.48 -0.88
N GLY A 87 -15.79 2.67 -1.43
CA GLY A 87 -15.70 1.21 -1.40
C GLY A 87 -14.49 0.67 -2.18
N LEU A 88 -14.24 1.19 -3.38
CA LEU A 88 -13.05 0.84 -4.15
C LEU A 88 -11.78 1.23 -3.40
N ALA A 89 -11.71 2.48 -2.93
CA ALA A 89 -10.57 2.97 -2.18
C ALA A 89 -10.26 2.11 -0.96
N THR A 90 -11.27 1.74 -0.18
CA THR A 90 -11.10 0.87 0.99
C THR A 90 -10.47 -0.47 0.60
N ARG A 91 -10.95 -1.11 -0.46
CA ARG A 91 -10.39 -2.38 -0.96
C ARG A 91 -8.94 -2.21 -1.42
N LEU A 92 -8.63 -1.12 -2.11
CA LEU A 92 -7.28 -0.82 -2.58
C LEU A 92 -6.34 -0.52 -1.41
N SER A 93 -6.77 0.27 -0.43
CA SER A 93 -5.98 0.56 0.78
C SER A 93 -5.63 -0.71 1.55
N LEU A 94 -6.56 -1.66 1.66
CA LEU A 94 -6.29 -2.98 2.26
C LEU A 94 -5.29 -3.81 1.44
N ARG A 95 -5.36 -3.78 0.11
CA ARG A 95 -4.38 -4.49 -0.74
C ARG A 95 -3.00 -3.86 -0.65
N VAL A 96 -2.93 -2.54 -0.66
CA VAL A 96 -1.68 -1.79 -0.54
C VAL A 96 -1.06 -2.04 0.83
N SER A 97 -1.83 -1.94 1.92
CA SER A 97 -1.28 -2.16 3.27
C SER A 97 -0.67 -3.55 3.46
N VAL A 98 -1.35 -4.60 2.98
CA VAL A 98 -0.82 -5.98 3.03
C VAL A 98 0.47 -6.10 2.22
N ARG A 99 0.52 -5.54 1.00
CA ARG A 99 1.74 -5.56 0.18
C ARG A 99 2.87 -4.72 0.77
N THR A 100 2.57 -3.58 1.37
CA THR A 100 3.57 -2.73 2.05
C THR A 100 4.15 -3.45 3.26
N ILE A 101 3.36 -4.21 4.01
CA ILE A 101 3.88 -5.06 5.10
C ILE A 101 4.82 -6.13 4.53
N ALA A 102 4.41 -6.82 3.46
CA ALA A 102 5.24 -7.85 2.81
C ALA A 102 6.56 -7.27 2.25
N ASN A 103 6.55 -6.06 1.71
CA ASN A 103 7.71 -5.38 1.13
C ASN A 103 8.44 -4.46 2.12
N SER A 104 8.13 -4.54 3.41
CA SER A 104 8.83 -3.79 4.46
C SER A 104 9.49 -4.70 5.47
N VAL A 105 10.44 -4.13 6.21
CA VAL A 105 11.16 -4.78 7.30
C VAL A 105 11.19 -3.88 8.53
N ALA A 106 11.05 -4.47 9.71
CA ALA A 106 11.33 -3.78 10.96
C ALA A 106 12.83 -3.85 11.26
N LEU A 107 13.55 -2.75 11.01
CA LEU A 107 14.99 -2.71 11.26
C LEU A 107 15.31 -2.80 12.74
N SER A 108 16.17 -3.75 13.10
CA SER A 108 16.72 -3.87 14.44
C SER A 108 17.45 -2.59 14.83
N ARG A 109 17.43 -2.23 16.12
CA ARG A 109 18.14 -1.04 16.63
C ARG A 109 19.62 -0.98 16.18
N PRO A 110 20.42 -2.08 16.26
CA PRO A 110 21.82 -2.02 15.80
C PRO A 110 21.92 -1.84 14.28
N THR A 111 21.08 -2.48 13.47
CA THR A 111 21.08 -2.28 12.00
C THR A 111 20.70 -0.85 11.66
N ARG A 112 19.66 -0.30 12.32
CA ARG A 112 19.22 1.09 12.11
C ARG A 112 20.34 2.11 12.35
N ILE A 113 21.12 1.94 13.43
CA ILE A 113 22.25 2.84 13.74
C ILE A 113 23.30 2.77 12.61
N LYS A 114 23.62 1.57 12.12
CA LYS A 114 24.58 1.39 11.04
C LYS A 114 24.10 2.01 9.73
N VAL A 115 22.83 1.79 9.38
CA VAL A 115 22.22 2.39 8.18
C VAL A 115 22.21 3.92 8.27
N LEU A 116 21.86 4.49 9.42
CA LEU A 116 21.91 5.94 9.63
C LEU A 116 23.34 6.50 9.53
N SER A 117 24.34 5.76 10.00
CA SER A 117 25.74 6.12 9.84
C SER A 117 26.14 6.16 8.35
N GLU A 118 25.74 5.16 7.56
CA GLU A 118 26.03 5.13 6.12
C GLU A 118 25.28 6.22 5.36
N ILE A 119 24.08 6.58 5.80
CA ILE A 119 23.31 7.71 5.24
C ILE A 119 24.06 9.03 5.46
N GLU A 120 24.65 9.24 6.64
CA GLU A 120 25.44 10.45 6.90
C GLU A 120 26.74 10.46 6.10
N ASN A 121 27.38 9.29 5.92
CA ASN A 121 28.53 9.14 5.03
C ASN A 121 28.16 9.54 3.58
N LEU A 122 27.03 9.04 3.06
CA LEU A 122 26.53 9.42 1.73
C LEU A 122 26.27 10.92 1.62
N ARG A 123 25.69 11.53 2.65
CA ARG A 123 25.45 12.98 2.71
C ARG A 123 26.76 13.76 2.65
N ALA A 124 27.78 13.32 3.40
CA ALA A 124 29.10 13.94 3.39
C ALA A 124 29.76 13.84 2.01
N MET A 125 29.75 12.66 1.39
CA MET A 125 30.29 12.42 0.05
C MET A 125 29.64 13.34 -1.01
N ILE A 126 28.31 13.44 -1.00
CA ILE A 126 27.58 14.29 -1.94
C ILE A 126 27.92 15.77 -1.73
N ARG A 127 28.04 16.23 -0.48
CA ARG A 127 28.42 17.62 -0.18
C ARG A 127 29.82 17.96 -0.69
N SER A 128 30.79 17.06 -0.49
CA SER A 128 32.18 17.24 -0.91
C SER A 128 32.44 16.93 -2.40
N SER A 129 31.42 16.52 -3.15
CA SER A 129 31.56 16.18 -4.57
C SER A 129 31.58 17.40 -5.49
N GLU A 130 32.03 17.18 -6.73
CA GLU A 130 32.01 18.14 -7.84
C GLU A 130 30.64 18.22 -8.54
N LEU A 131 29.57 17.70 -7.92
CA LEU A 131 28.22 17.78 -8.47
C LEU A 131 27.75 19.24 -8.54
N SER A 132 26.92 19.55 -9.54
CA SER A 132 26.24 20.84 -9.61
C SER A 132 25.31 21.06 -8.42
N GLU A 133 25.05 22.31 -8.08
CA GLU A 133 24.20 22.67 -6.93
C GLU A 133 22.77 22.12 -7.06
N THR A 134 22.24 22.02 -8.29
CA THR A 134 20.93 21.41 -8.57
C THR A 134 20.92 19.90 -8.29
N GLN A 135 21.99 19.19 -8.67
CA GLN A 135 22.18 17.76 -8.38
C GLN A 135 22.36 17.51 -6.89
N LYS A 136 23.17 18.32 -6.20
CA LYS A 136 23.35 18.24 -4.74
C LYS A 136 22.03 18.42 -3.99
N ASN A 137 21.23 19.41 -4.38
CA ASN A 137 19.91 19.64 -3.79
C ASN A 137 18.94 18.47 -4.06
N LYS A 138 18.94 17.91 -5.28
CA LYS A 138 18.11 16.76 -5.61
C LYS A 138 18.51 15.52 -4.81
N ALA A 139 19.80 15.22 -4.73
CA ALA A 139 20.32 14.10 -3.97
C ALA A 139 20.10 14.28 -2.46
N GLY A 140 20.28 15.49 -1.93
CA GLY A 140 19.97 15.83 -0.54
C GLY A 140 18.52 15.54 -0.17
N LYS A 141 17.55 15.96 -1.00
CA LYS A 141 16.13 15.63 -0.79
C LYS A 141 15.87 14.11 -0.76
N GLN A 142 16.56 13.35 -1.60
CA GLN A 142 16.45 11.90 -1.63
C GLN A 142 17.06 11.25 -0.38
N ILE A 143 18.21 11.75 0.09
CA ILE A 143 18.84 11.30 1.35
C ILE A 143 17.93 11.60 2.54
N ASP A 144 17.31 12.78 2.59
CA ASP A 144 16.40 13.14 3.69
C ASP A 144 15.17 12.21 3.72
N GLN A 145 14.62 11.88 2.55
CA GLN A 145 13.55 10.90 2.42
C GLN A 145 14.01 9.50 2.90
N LEU A 146 15.22 9.08 2.55
CA LEU A 146 15.81 7.82 3.01
C LEU A 146 15.95 7.78 4.53
N GLN A 147 16.44 8.86 5.14
CA GLN A 147 16.60 8.98 6.59
C GLN A 147 15.25 8.85 7.32
N ILE A 148 14.21 9.52 6.83
CA ILE A 148 12.85 9.44 7.40
C ILE A 148 12.33 7.99 7.37
N MET A 149 12.55 7.26 6.27
CA MET A 149 12.10 5.86 6.12
C MET A 149 12.89 4.85 6.97
N VAL A 150 14.13 5.15 7.33
CA VAL A 150 14.92 4.29 8.21
C VAL A 150 14.55 4.51 9.69
N ILE A 151 14.06 5.71 10.01
CA ILE A 151 13.58 6.05 11.37
C ILE A 151 12.17 5.50 11.62
N SER A 152 11.34 5.34 10.58
CA SER A 152 9.99 4.79 10.72
C SER A 152 9.99 3.38 11.32
N GLU A 153 8.84 2.99 11.87
CA GLU A 153 8.67 1.69 12.53
C GLU A 153 8.99 0.52 11.59
N ARG A 154 8.59 0.64 10.32
CA ARG A 154 8.94 -0.27 9.24
C ARG A 154 9.55 0.49 8.08
N THR A 155 10.53 -0.12 7.42
CA THR A 155 11.23 0.45 6.27
C THR A 155 10.78 -0.29 5.01
N ASP A 156 10.23 0.43 4.03
CA ASP A 156 9.82 -0.11 2.72
C ASP A 156 11.05 -0.35 1.84
N ILE A 157 11.31 -1.62 1.53
CA ILE A 157 12.53 -2.07 0.83
C ILE A 157 12.50 -1.60 -0.63
N ALA A 158 11.34 -1.65 -1.29
CA ALA A 158 11.21 -1.23 -2.68
C ALA A 158 11.45 0.27 -2.81
N ARG A 159 10.93 1.05 -1.86
CA ARG A 159 11.13 2.50 -1.84
C ARG A 159 12.55 2.88 -1.46
N VAL A 160 13.19 2.17 -0.53
CA VAL A 160 14.63 2.36 -0.26
C VAL A 160 15.44 2.08 -1.52
N GLY A 161 15.18 0.97 -2.21
CA GLY A 161 15.87 0.60 -3.44
C GLY A 161 15.73 1.66 -4.54
N SER A 162 14.53 2.23 -4.72
CA SER A 162 14.31 3.28 -5.72
C SER A 162 15.06 4.58 -5.38
N ILE A 163 15.07 4.98 -4.11
CA ILE A 163 15.82 6.16 -3.66
C ILE A 163 17.32 5.96 -3.86
N LEU A 164 17.85 4.79 -3.47
CA LEU A 164 19.26 4.47 -3.67
C LEU A 164 19.64 4.45 -5.15
N ALA A 165 18.78 3.92 -6.03
CA ALA A 165 18.97 3.94 -7.48
C ALA A 165 18.99 5.38 -8.04
N ILE A 166 18.10 6.26 -7.56
CA ILE A 166 18.09 7.67 -7.96
C ILE A 166 19.39 8.36 -7.52
N ILE A 167 19.84 8.12 -6.28
CA ILE A 167 21.11 8.67 -5.78
C ILE A 167 22.29 8.18 -6.63
N GLY A 168 22.32 6.87 -6.95
CA GLY A 168 23.33 6.30 -7.84
C GLY A 168 23.31 6.90 -9.24
N GLY A 169 22.11 7.12 -9.81
CA GLY A 169 21.93 7.78 -11.11
C GLY A 169 22.41 9.23 -11.14
N ILE A 170 22.23 9.99 -10.05
CA ILE A 170 22.74 11.36 -9.94
C ILE A 170 24.27 11.40 -9.92
N ALA A 171 24.91 10.37 -9.36
CA ALA A 171 26.36 10.26 -9.29
C ALA A 171 27.02 9.83 -10.63
N VAL A 172 26.23 9.44 -11.64
CA VAL A 172 26.74 9.10 -12.98
C VAL A 172 27.30 10.35 -13.63
N GLY A 173 28.63 10.40 -13.80
CA GLY A 173 29.36 11.52 -14.39
C GLY A 173 30.42 12.14 -13.48
N THR A 174 30.43 11.80 -12.19
CA THR A 174 31.47 12.25 -11.23
C THR A 174 32.39 11.10 -10.87
N THR A 175 33.65 11.16 -11.30
CA THR A 175 34.65 10.10 -11.08
C THR A 175 34.97 9.86 -9.61
N SER A 176 34.93 10.88 -8.76
CA SER A 176 35.17 10.77 -7.33
C SER A 176 34.06 10.02 -6.58
N LEU A 177 32.80 10.17 -6.99
CA LEU A 177 31.68 9.46 -6.35
C LEU A 177 31.53 8.02 -6.84
N LEU A 178 31.96 7.70 -8.07
CA LEU A 178 31.83 6.36 -8.63
C LEU A 178 32.62 5.29 -7.87
N ALA A 179 33.66 5.68 -7.12
CA ALA A 179 34.45 4.75 -6.31
C ALA A 179 33.76 4.38 -4.99
N ASP A 180 33.25 5.39 -4.27
CA ASP A 180 32.82 5.23 -2.87
C ASP A 180 31.30 5.08 -2.70
N LEU A 181 30.51 5.56 -3.67
CA LEU A 181 29.06 5.56 -3.59
C LEU A 181 28.43 4.17 -3.81
N PRO A 182 28.90 3.33 -4.77
CA PRO A 182 28.37 1.98 -4.92
C PRO A 182 28.59 1.07 -3.69
N PRO A 183 29.77 1.06 -3.02
CA PRO A 183 29.97 0.34 -1.77
C PRO A 183 29.01 0.79 -0.64
N ALA A 184 28.80 2.09 -0.47
CA ALA A 184 27.89 2.61 0.55
C ALA A 184 26.43 2.19 0.28
N ILE A 185 25.95 2.33 -0.97
CA ILE A 185 24.63 1.85 -1.40
C ILE A 185 24.48 0.34 -1.19
N GLY A 186 25.49 -0.43 -1.56
CA GLY A 186 25.53 -1.87 -1.37
C GLY A 186 25.45 -2.27 0.10
N THR A 187 26.14 -1.54 0.97
CA THR A 187 26.14 -1.77 2.42
C THR A 187 24.76 -1.50 3.03
N ILE A 188 24.11 -0.38 2.68
CA ILE A 188 22.75 -0.07 3.12
C ILE A 188 21.77 -1.17 2.66
N SER A 189 21.85 -1.56 1.39
CA SER A 189 20.99 -2.60 0.81
C SER A 189 21.19 -3.96 1.47
N ALA A 190 22.44 -4.34 1.76
CA ALA A 190 22.78 -5.60 2.42
C ALA A 190 22.31 -5.63 3.87
N LEU A 191 22.45 -4.53 4.61
CA LEU A 191 21.99 -4.41 5.99
C LEU A 191 20.48 -4.57 6.10
N ILE A 192 19.73 -3.89 5.24
CA ILE A 192 18.26 -3.98 5.20
C ILE A 192 17.82 -5.38 4.73
N GLY A 193 18.48 -5.92 3.71
CA GLY A 193 18.19 -7.25 3.18
C GLY A 193 18.42 -8.36 4.22
N ARG A 194 19.45 -8.24 5.06
CA ARG A 194 19.71 -9.19 6.14
C ARG A 194 18.60 -9.19 7.18
N ASP A 195 18.21 -8.02 7.68
CA ASP A 195 17.10 -7.93 8.65
C ASP A 195 15.78 -8.45 8.00
N LYS A 196 15.60 -8.29 6.68
CA LYS A 196 14.43 -8.86 5.97
C LYS A 196 14.45 -10.38 5.95
N LEU A 197 15.59 -10.99 5.64
CA LEU A 197 15.74 -12.45 5.64
C LEU A 197 15.55 -13.04 7.04
N GLU A 198 16.04 -12.35 8.08
CA GLU A 198 15.80 -12.74 9.47
C GLU A 198 14.30 -12.69 9.79
N GLU A 199 13.61 -11.58 9.49
CA GLU A 199 12.16 -11.45 9.72
C GLU A 199 11.34 -12.50 8.95
N GLU A 200 11.69 -12.80 7.69
CA GLU A 200 11.04 -13.84 6.88
C GLU A 200 11.27 -15.24 7.47
N SER A 201 12.46 -15.52 8.00
CA SER A 201 12.76 -16.80 8.64
C SER A 201 11.95 -17.01 9.93
N GLU A 202 11.77 -15.95 10.73
CA GLU A 202 10.93 -15.98 11.93
C GLU A 202 9.46 -16.15 11.57
N GLN A 203 8.98 -15.45 10.55
CA GLN A 203 7.61 -15.60 10.06
C GLN A 203 7.32 -17.02 9.57
N ALA A 204 8.28 -17.64 8.86
CA ALA A 204 8.16 -19.03 8.41
C ALA A 204 8.05 -20.02 9.58
N LEU A 205 8.82 -19.81 10.66
CA LEU A 205 8.73 -20.61 11.88
C LEU A 205 7.37 -20.45 12.58
N ILE A 206 6.85 -19.23 12.65
CA ILE A 206 5.53 -18.96 13.23
C ILE A 206 4.44 -19.63 12.39
N GLU A 207 4.50 -19.55 11.06
CA GLU A 207 3.52 -20.18 10.18
C GLU A 207 3.54 -21.72 10.30
N ASP A 208 4.73 -22.34 10.36
CA ASP A 208 4.86 -23.78 10.59
C ASP A 208 4.27 -24.19 11.94
N SER A 209 4.52 -23.41 13.00
CA SER A 209 3.92 -23.67 14.32
C SER A 209 2.39 -23.56 14.33
N ARG A 210 1.81 -22.61 13.58
CA ARG A 210 0.34 -22.47 13.44
C ARG A 210 -0.27 -23.65 12.70
N LYS A 211 0.38 -24.16 11.65
CA LYS A 211 -0.09 -25.35 10.91
C LYS A 211 -0.11 -26.59 11.81
N ARG A 212 0.89 -26.76 12.68
CA ARG A 212 0.96 -27.88 13.63
C ARG A 212 -0.08 -27.82 14.75
N LEU A 213 -0.56 -26.62 15.09
CA LEU A 213 -1.57 -26.40 16.13
C LEU A 213 -3.02 -26.50 15.62
N GLN A 214 -3.25 -26.72 14.32
CA GLN A 214 -4.56 -27.13 13.82
C GLN A 214 -4.83 -28.58 14.26
N ILE A 215 -5.28 -28.73 15.50
CA ILE A 215 -5.80 -29.99 16.04
C ILE A 215 -6.93 -30.44 15.09
N GLN A 216 -6.77 -31.62 14.47
CA GLN A 216 -7.86 -32.28 13.75
C GLN A 216 -9.03 -32.44 14.72
N ASP A 217 -10.13 -31.75 14.45
CA ASP A 217 -11.36 -31.93 15.20
C ASP A 217 -11.93 -33.32 14.87
N HIS A 218 -11.59 -34.32 15.69
CA HIS A 218 -12.06 -35.70 15.54
C HIS A 218 -13.51 -35.92 16.05
N ARG A 219 -14.31 -34.86 16.22
CA ARG A 219 -15.74 -34.98 16.57
C ARG A 219 -16.61 -35.26 15.34
N GLN A 220 -16.31 -36.35 14.62
CA GLN A 220 -17.33 -37.04 13.82
C GLN A 220 -17.59 -38.37 14.51
N MET A 221 -18.55 -38.38 15.44
CA MET A 221 -19.15 -39.63 15.88
C MET A 221 -20.05 -40.16 14.75
N PRO A 222 -20.06 -41.46 14.47
CA PRO A 222 -20.96 -42.06 13.50
C PRO A 222 -22.41 -41.90 13.99
N ASN A 223 -23.28 -41.42 13.10
CA ASN A 223 -24.70 -41.30 13.33
C ASN A 223 -25.34 -42.70 13.26
N GLU A 224 -25.36 -43.44 14.37
CA GLU A 224 -26.22 -44.62 14.53
C GLU A 224 -27.55 -44.19 15.16
N GLU A 225 -28.43 -43.59 14.36
CA GLU A 225 -29.85 -43.48 14.71
C GLU A 225 -30.58 -44.76 14.28
N ASN A 226 -30.67 -45.64 15.27
CA ASN A 226 -31.62 -46.72 15.46
C ASN A 226 -33.02 -46.44 14.86
N GLY A 227 -33.32 -47.10 13.74
CA GLY A 227 -34.70 -47.40 13.31
C GLY A 227 -35.20 -48.66 14.02
N GLY A 228 -35.69 -48.51 15.25
CA GLY A 228 -36.35 -49.59 16.00
C GLY A 228 -37.87 -49.46 15.93
N GLU A 229 -38.51 -50.24 15.06
CA GLU A 229 -39.95 -50.46 15.00
C GLU A 229 -40.51 -50.92 16.36
N LEU A 230 -41.47 -50.17 16.91
CA LEU A 230 -42.27 -50.59 18.05
C LEU A 230 -43.39 -51.51 17.56
N GLY A 231 -43.20 -52.82 17.78
CA GLY A 231 -44.22 -53.86 17.62
C GLY A 231 -45.31 -53.77 18.68
N TYR A 232 -46.55 -53.99 18.23
CA TYR A 232 -47.78 -54.12 19.01
C TYR A 232 -47.79 -55.39 19.87
N GLU A 233 -48.06 -55.29 21.18
CA GLU A 233 -48.71 -56.31 22.01
C GLU A 233 -49.59 -55.59 23.06
N SER A 234 -50.91 -55.50 22.81
CA SER A 234 -51.97 -56.37 23.35
C SER A 234 -52.00 -56.43 24.89
N GLY A 235 -52.86 -55.60 25.50
CA GLY A 235 -53.19 -55.63 26.92
C GLY A 235 -54.67 -55.89 27.13
N ASP A 236 -54.96 -57.08 27.67
CA ASP A 236 -56.24 -57.67 28.04
C ASP A 236 -57.27 -56.71 28.69
N GLU A 237 -58.51 -56.76 28.17
CA GLU A 237 -59.72 -56.44 28.93
C GLU A 237 -60.08 -57.64 29.83
N LEU A 238 -60.12 -57.43 31.15
CA LEU A 238 -60.57 -58.41 32.14
C LEU A 238 -62.11 -58.53 32.16
N PRO A 239 -62.66 -59.72 32.48
CA PRO A 239 -64.09 -59.98 32.49
C PRO A 239 -64.76 -59.76 33.86
N PHE A 240 -66.09 -59.51 33.77
CA PHE A 240 -67.16 -59.44 34.79
C PHE A 240 -67.43 -58.10 35.47
#